data_AF-A0AAP6DBU4-F1
#
_entry.id   AF-A0AAP6DBU4-F1
#
_cell.length_a   1.000
_cell.length_b   1.000
_cell.length_c   1.000
_cell.angle_alpha   90.00
_cell.angle_beta   90.00
_cell.angle_gamma   90.00
#
_symmetry.space_group_name_H-M   'P 1'
#
loop_
_entity.id
_entity.type
_entity.pdbx_description
1 polymer ?
#
loop_
_entity_poly.entity_id
_entity_poly.type
_entity_poly.pdbx_seq_one_letter_code
_entity_poly.pdbx_strand_id
1 'polypeptide(L)' 'MNKEKRIEILERLRENNPNPETELNWSSPFELLIAVLLSAQATDVSVNKATDKLFPVANTPQSILDLG' A
#
# COMPACT_ATOMS: atom_id res chain seq x y z
N MET A 1 22.17 14.22 -15.04
CA MET A 1 21.83 14.24 -13.59
C MET A 1 23.09 13.90 -12.79
N ASN A 2 23.59 14.79 -11.92
CA ASN A 2 24.81 14.56 -11.10
C ASN A 2 24.45 14.19 -9.64
N LYS A 3 25.45 13.89 -8.80
CA LYS A 3 25.23 13.47 -7.41
C LYS A 3 24.56 14.55 -6.56
N GLU A 4 25.04 15.80 -6.64
CA GLU A 4 24.51 16.94 -5.87
C GLU A 4 23.02 17.16 -6.16
N LYS A 5 22.63 17.19 -7.44
CA LYS A 5 21.22 17.37 -7.83
C LYS A 5 20.31 16.26 -7.32
N ARG A 6 20.78 15.00 -7.26
CA ARG A 6 19.98 13.89 -6.72
C ARG A 6 19.74 14.04 -5.22
N ILE A 7 20.77 14.46 -4.47
CA ILE A 7 20.66 14.70 -3.03
C ILE A 7 19.67 15.85 -2.77
N GLU A 8 19.84 16.97 -3.46
CA GLU A 8 18.94 18.13 -3.34
C GLU A 8 17.47 17.78 -3.62
N ILE A 9 17.20 16.97 -4.64
CA ILE A 9 15.83 16.50 -4.94
C ILE A 9 15.28 15.68 -3.77
N LEU A 10 16.03 14.70 -3.27
CA LEU A 10 15.58 13.85 -2.17
C LEU A 10 15.39 14.62 -0.86
N GLU A 11 16.24 15.62 -0.58
CA GLU A 11 16.11 16.50 0.58
C GLU A 11 14.83 17.31 0.52
N ARG A 12 14.53 17.93 -0.63
CA ARG A 12 13.27 18.66 -0.83
C ARG A 12 12.05 17.76 -0.73
N LEU A 13 12.10 16.54 -1.29
CA LEU A 13 11.00 15.57 -1.18
C LEU A 13 10.77 15.15 0.28
N ARG A 14 11.85 14.92 1.04
CA ARG A 14 11.80 14.60 2.48
C ARG A 14 11.27 15.77 3.30
N GLU A 15 11.67 17.01 3.01
CA GLU A 15 11.15 18.19 3.70
C GLU A 15 9.66 18.40 3.42
N ASN A 16 9.23 18.16 2.18
CA ASN A 16 7.84 18.30 1.77
C ASN A 16 6.92 17.21 2.36
N ASN A 17 7.40 15.96 2.45
CA ASN A 17 6.71 14.86 3.11
C ASN A 17 7.71 14.03 3.94
N PRO A 18 7.85 14.31 5.25
CA PRO A 18 8.84 13.65 6.10
C PRO A 18 8.62 12.15 6.30
N ASN A 19 7.37 11.69 6.24
CA ASN A 19 6.99 10.29 6.44
C ASN A 19 6.00 9.88 5.34
N PRO A 20 6.46 9.71 4.09
CA PRO A 20 5.58 9.26 3.02
C PRO A 20 5.16 7.81 3.25
N GLU A 21 3.86 7.55 3.14
CA GLU A 21 3.27 6.22 3.30
C GLU A 21 2.57 5.79 2.00
N THR A 22 2.19 4.51 1.91
CA THR A 22 1.40 4.00 0.79
C THR A 22 -0.03 4.57 0.81
N GLU A 23 -0.66 4.71 -0.36
CA GLU A 23 -2.08 5.07 -0.47
C GLU A 23 -3.03 3.87 -0.29
N LEU A 24 -2.49 2.66 -0.14
CA LEU A 24 -3.27 1.46 0.15
C LEU A 24 -3.73 1.47 1.62
N ASN A 25 -5.01 1.12 1.87
CA ASN A 25 -5.56 0.99 3.21
C ASN A 25 -5.17 -0.37 3.82
N TRP A 26 -4.56 -0.37 5.00
CA TRP A 26 -4.19 -1.58 5.74
C TRP A 26 -4.04 -1.31 7.24
N SER A 27 -4.20 -2.36 8.05
CA SER A 27 -4.04 -2.33 9.51
C SER A 27 -3.10 -3.42 10.04
N SER A 28 -2.68 -4.36 9.18
CA SER A 28 -1.70 -5.39 9.50
C SER A 28 -0.76 -5.68 8.32
N PRO A 29 0.45 -6.24 8.58
CA PRO A 29 1.35 -6.64 7.50
C PRO A 29 0.72 -7.62 6.50
N PHE A 30 -0.23 -8.46 6.96
CA PHE A 30 -0.95 -9.38 6.08
C PHE A 30 -1.93 -8.64 5.15
N GLU A 31 -2.70 -7.69 5.68
CA GLU A 31 -3.57 -6.84 4.85
C GLU A 31 -2.77 -6.09 3.78
N LEU A 32 -1.60 -5.53 4.14
CA LEU A 32 -0.73 -4.87 3.18
C LEU A 32 -0.22 -5.84 2.09
N LEU A 33 0.18 -7.06 2.48
CA LEU A 33 0.58 -8.09 1.52
C LEU A 33 -0.53 -8.40 0.51
N ILE A 34 -1.76 -8.58 0.99
CA ILE A 34 -2.91 -8.86 0.11
C ILE A 34 -3.22 -7.65 -0.78
N ALA A 35 -3.20 -6.42 -0.24
CA ALA A 35 -3.42 -5.21 -1.03
C ALA A 35 -2.37 -5.05 -2.14
N VAL A 36 -1.10 -5.35 -1.86
CA VAL A 36 -0.01 -5.34 -2.85
C VAL A 36 -0.18 -6.44 -3.90
N LEU A 37 -0.67 -7.62 -3.53
CA LEU A 37 -0.98 -8.67 -4.51
C LEU A 37 -2.10 -8.25 -5.47
N LEU A 38 -3.11 -7.53 -4.96
CA LEU A 38 -4.24 -7.03 -5.75
C LEU A 38 -3.90 -5.82 -6.62
N SER A 39 -2.79 -5.12 -6.34
CA SER A 39 -2.42 -3.87 -7.04
C SER A 39 -1.85 -4.10 -8.45
N ALA A 40 -1.52 -5.35 -8.81
CA ALA A 40 -1.01 -5.67 -10.12
C ALA A 40 -1.97 -5.20 -11.24
N GLN A 41 -1.53 -4.20 -12.01
CA GLN A 41 -2.32 -3.57 -13.08
C GLN A 41 -3.66 -2.95 -12.59
N ALA A 42 -3.73 -2.56 -11.32
CA ALA A 42 -4.87 -1.88 -10.71
C ALA A 42 -4.45 -0.51 -10.16
N THR A 43 -5.43 0.33 -9.84
CA THR A 43 -5.20 1.59 -9.12
C THR A 43 -5.39 1.39 -7.63
N ASP A 44 -4.69 2.16 -6.78
CA ASP A 44 -4.87 2.10 -5.33
C ASP A 44 -6.34 2.34 -4.93
N VAL A 45 -7.04 3.23 -5.64
CA VAL A 45 -8.48 3.45 -5.49
C VAL A 45 -9.31 2.19 -5.74
N SER A 46 -9.01 1.43 -6.80
CA SER A 46 -9.72 0.17 -7.08
C SER A 46 -9.39 -0.94 -6.08
N VAL A 47 -8.15 -0.98 -5.59
CA VAL A 47 -7.74 -1.95 -4.56
C VAL A 47 -8.45 -1.64 -3.26
N ASN A 48 -8.43 -0.38 -2.80
CA ASN A 48 -9.12 0.05 -1.58
C ASN A 48 -10.62 -0.27 -1.63
N LYS A 49 -11.29 -0.05 -2.77
CA LYS A 49 -12.71 -0.43 -2.94
C LYS A 49 -12.96 -1.94 -2.79
N ALA A 50 -12.00 -2.78 -3.15
CA ALA A 50 -12.10 -4.23 -3.00
C ALA A 50 -11.79 -4.65 -1.55
N THR A 51 -10.72 -4.11 -0.96
CA THR A 51 -10.29 -4.44 0.40
C THR A 51 -11.24 -3.92 1.47
N ASP A 52 -11.89 -2.77 1.25
CA ASP A 52 -12.96 -2.24 2.11
C ASP A 52 -14.13 -3.23 2.28
N LYS A 53 -14.33 -4.14 1.31
CA LYS A 53 -15.34 -5.21 1.38
C LYS A 53 -14.77 -6.53 1.87
N LEU A 54 -13.53 -6.86 1.49
CA LEU A 54 -12.89 -8.14 1.81
C LEU A 54 -12.43 -8.19 3.26
N PHE A 55 -11.70 -7.19 3.74
CA PHE A 55 -11.05 -7.23 5.06
C PHE A 55 -12.02 -7.30 6.24
N PRO A 56 -13.23 -6.68 6.22
CA PRO A 56 -14.19 -6.87 7.31
C PRO A 56 -14.66 -8.31 7.51
N VAL A 57 -14.56 -9.17 6.48
CA VAL A 57 -15.02 -10.56 6.52
C VAL A 57 -13.87 -11.57 6.49
N ALA A 58 -12.71 -11.20 5.92
CA ALA A 58 -11.51 -12.02 5.91
C ALA A 58 -10.24 -11.16 5.77
N ASN A 59 -9.53 -10.95 6.88
CA ASN A 59 -8.25 -10.23 6.92
C ASN A 59 -7.12 -11.00 7.61
N THR A 60 -7.28 -12.31 7.77
CA THR A 60 -6.22 -13.22 8.23
C THR A 60 -6.01 -14.34 7.22
N PRO A 61 -4.82 -14.98 7.20
CA PRO A 61 -4.56 -16.11 6.30
C PRO A 61 -5.63 -17.20 6.40
N GLN A 62 -6.03 -17.56 7.62
CA GLN A 62 -7.04 -18.60 7.85
C GLN A 62 -8.43 -18.17 7.35
N SER A 63 -8.88 -16.95 7.67
CA SER A 63 -10.18 -16.47 7.18
C SER A 63 -10.26 -16.37 5.65
N ILE A 64 -9.15 -16.08 4.97
CA ILE A 64 -9.09 -16.05 3.50
C ILE A 64 -9.20 -17.48 2.94
N LEU A 65 -8.53 -18.45 3.56
CA LEU A 65 -8.64 -19.85 3.18
C LEU A 65 -10.07 -20.39 3.40
N ASP A 66 -10.71 -19.98 4.49
CA ASP A 66 -12.07 -20.43 4.84
C ASP A 66 -13.16 -19.82 3.93
N LEU A 67 -12.83 -18.82 3.11
CA LEU A 67 -13.77 -18.22 2.14
C LEU A 67 -14.02 -19.08 0.89
N GLY A 68 -13.11 -20.01 0.56
CA GLY A 68 -13.20 -20.90 -0.62
C GLY A 68 -12.10 -20.66 -1.64
#